data_AF-K1EPH2-F1
#
_entry.id   AF-K1EPH2-F1
#
_cell.length_a   1.000
_cell.length_b   1.000
_cell.length_c   1.000
_cell.angle_alpha   90.00
_cell.angle_beta   90.00
_cell.angle_gamma   90.00
#
_symmetry.space_group_name_H-M   'P 1'
#
loop_
_entity.id
_entity.type
_entity.pdbx_description
1 polymer ?
#
loop_
_entity_poly.entity_id
_entity_poly.type
_entity_poly.pdbx_seq_one_letter_code
_entity_poly.pdbx_strand_id
1 'polypeptide(L)'
;MASQAQPETAAPEAVVPAGPRIEVLGDASPEQVAALVAILSGLGGGEEEAPAGPPSRWSSPERLVRRPVHPSLGGWAASGLPR
;
A
#
# COMPACT_ATOMS: atom_id res chain seq x y z
N MET A 1 -54.81 5.40 -31.12
CA MET A 1 -54.15 5.44 -29.81
C MET A 1 -52.86 4.64 -29.94
N ALA A 2 -51.73 5.32 -30.15
CA ALA A 2 -50.44 4.70 -30.42
C ALA A 2 -49.74 4.33 -29.09
N SER A 3 -49.40 3.06 -28.95
CA SER A 3 -48.53 2.54 -27.90
C SER A 3 -47.10 2.98 -28.20
N GLN A 4 -46.54 3.87 -27.39
CA GLN A 4 -45.13 4.25 -27.48
C GLN A 4 -44.28 3.09 -26.97
N ALA A 5 -43.41 2.57 -27.84
CA ALA A 5 -42.30 1.72 -27.46
C ALA A 5 -41.30 2.57 -26.65
N GLN A 6 -41.07 2.19 -25.39
CA GLN A 6 -39.92 2.69 -24.65
C GLN A 6 -38.66 2.05 -25.26
N PRO A 7 -37.66 2.83 -25.68
CA PRO A 7 -36.32 2.30 -25.86
C PRO A 7 -35.76 2.02 -24.47
N GLU A 8 -35.45 0.76 -24.20
CA GLU A 8 -34.68 0.34 -23.04
C GLU A 8 -33.27 0.93 -23.18
N THR A 9 -33.05 2.06 -22.53
CA THR A 9 -31.72 2.66 -22.40
C THR A 9 -30.84 1.67 -21.66
N ALA A 10 -30.00 0.95 -22.39
CA ALA A 10 -28.92 0.13 -21.84
C ALA A 10 -28.11 0.99 -20.87
N ALA A 11 -28.14 0.62 -19.59
CA ALA A 11 -27.29 1.23 -18.58
C ALA A 11 -25.83 1.06 -18.99
N PRO A 12 -24.99 2.09 -18.88
CA PRO A 12 -23.57 1.96 -19.21
C PRO A 12 -22.95 0.93 -18.26
N GLU A 13 -22.37 -0.11 -18.85
CA GLU A 13 -21.58 -1.12 -18.17
C GLU A 13 -20.44 -0.40 -17.41
N ALA A 14 -20.57 -0.34 -16.09
CA ALA A 14 -19.64 0.36 -15.24
C ALA A 14 -18.25 -0.28 -15.38
N VAL A 15 -17.30 0.46 -15.96
CA VAL A 15 -15.89 0.07 -15.98
C VAL A 15 -15.41 0.07 -14.54
N VAL A 16 -15.41 -1.11 -13.92
CA VAL A 16 -14.87 -1.32 -12.57
C VAL A 16 -13.37 -1.04 -12.65
N PRO A 17 -12.83 -0.07 -11.89
CA PRO A 17 -11.40 0.17 -11.88
C PRO A 17 -10.67 -1.12 -11.48
N ALA A 18 -9.62 -1.47 -12.20
CA ALA A 18 -8.81 -2.66 -11.92
C ALA A 18 -8.09 -2.47 -10.58
N GLY A 19 -8.78 -2.86 -9.49
CA GLY A 19 -8.22 -2.89 -8.16
C GLY A 19 -7.12 -3.95 -8.04
N PRO A 20 -6.37 -3.94 -6.92
CA PRO A 20 -5.38 -4.97 -6.65
C PRO A 20 -6.02 -6.36 -6.68
N ARG A 21 -5.47 -7.25 -7.52
CA ARG A 21 -5.93 -8.64 -7.70
C ARG A 21 -5.02 -9.58 -6.91
N ILE A 22 -5.63 -10.46 -6.12
CA ILE A 22 -4.93 -11.50 -5.36
C ILE A 22 -5.21 -12.85 -6.02
N GLU A 23 -4.14 -13.61 -6.29
CA GLU A 23 -4.24 -14.96 -6.83
C GLU A 23 -3.63 -15.95 -5.83
N VAL A 24 -4.37 -17.02 -5.53
CA VAL A 24 -3.92 -18.11 -4.66
C VAL A 24 -3.47 -19.25 -5.57
N LEU A 25 -2.18 -19.62 -5.48
CA LEU A 25 -1.59 -20.69 -6.27
C LEU A 25 -1.48 -21.96 -5.41
N GLY A 26 -2.00 -23.09 -5.92
CA GLY A 26 -1.91 -24.40 -5.27
C GLY A 26 -3.25 -24.98 -4.82
N ASP A 27 -3.18 -26.07 -4.06
CA ASP A 27 -4.29 -26.75 -3.39
C ASP A 27 -4.50 -26.10 -2.03
N ALA A 28 -5.20 -24.97 -2.02
CA ALA A 28 -5.68 -24.36 -0.78
C ALA A 28 -7.11 -24.84 -0.51
N SER A 29 -7.36 -25.29 0.71
CA SER A 29 -8.73 -25.64 1.11
C SER A 29 -9.60 -24.37 1.23
N PRO A 30 -10.93 -24.48 1.11
CA PRO A 30 -11.85 -23.34 1.28
C PRO A 30 -11.65 -22.61 2.62
N GLU A 31 -11.37 -23.36 3.69
CA GLU A 31 -11.14 -22.83 5.03
C GLU A 31 -9.84 -22.00 5.09
N GLN A 32 -8.81 -22.43 4.37
CA GLN A 32 -7.54 -21.71 4.29
C GLN A 32 -7.70 -20.40 3.50
N VAL A 33 -8.49 -20.41 2.42
CA VAL A 33 -8.83 -19.18 1.69
C VAL A 33 -9.63 -18.23 2.58
N ALA A 34 -10.59 -18.74 3.35
CA ALA A 34 -11.37 -17.93 4.29
C ALA A 34 -10.48 -17.30 5.39
N ALA A 35 -9.50 -18.05 5.91
CA ALA A 35 -8.54 -17.52 6.88
C ALA A 35 -7.69 -16.39 6.27
N LEU A 36 -7.22 -16.55 5.02
CA LEU A 36 -6.47 -15.49 4.33
C LEU A 36 -7.31 -14.23 4.15
N VAL A 37 -8.56 -14.37 3.71
CA VAL A 37 -9.49 -13.23 3.55
C VAL A 37 -9.74 -12.54 4.90
N ALA A 38 -9.95 -13.29 5.98
CA ALA A 38 -10.17 -12.74 7.31
C ALA A 38 -8.94 -11.94 7.81
N ILE A 39 -7.73 -12.48 7.62
CA ILE A 39 -6.49 -11.79 7.97
C ILE A 39 -6.33 -10.51 7.15
N LEU A 40 -6.46 -10.58 5.82
CA LEU A 40 -6.28 -9.43 4.95
C LEU A 40 -7.33 -8.34 5.22
N SER A 41 -8.56 -8.72 5.50
CA SER A 41 -9.63 -7.78 5.88
C SER A 41 -9.35 -7.13 7.23
N GLY A 42 -8.75 -7.86 8.18
CA GLY A 42 -8.34 -7.31 9.47
C GLY A 42 -7.09 -6.42 9.40
N LEU A 43 -6.20 -6.66 8.43
CA LEU A 43 -5.03 -5.81 8.15
C LEU A 43 -5.39 -4.56 7.33
N GLY A 44 -6.49 -4.60 6.58
CA GLY A 44 -7.07 -3.46 5.87
C GLY A 44 -7.63 -2.44 6.86
N GLY A 45 -6.72 -1.66 7.46
CA GLY A 45 -7.05 -0.52 8.31
C GLY A 45 -7.92 0.47 7.52
N GLY A 46 -9.00 0.90 8.17
CA GLY A 46 -10.00 1.79 7.61
C GLY A 46 -9.41 3.07 7.02
N GLU A 47 -10.25 3.72 6.21
CA GLU A 47 -10.03 5.02 5.57
C GLU A 47 -9.86 6.17 6.58
N GLU A 48 -8.88 6.06 7.45
CA GLU A 48 -8.39 7.18 8.22
C GLU A 48 -6.94 7.35 7.80
N GLU A 49 -6.72 8.36 6.95
CA GLU A 49 -5.38 8.84 6.62
C GLU A 49 -4.70 9.17 7.94
N ALA A 50 -3.94 8.21 8.45
CA ALA A 50 -3.12 8.42 9.63
C ALA A 50 -2.22 9.62 9.29
N PRO A 51 -2.14 10.63 10.16
CA PRO A 51 -1.30 11.79 9.90
C PRO A 51 0.08 11.29 9.54
N ALA A 52 0.61 11.73 8.39
CA ALA A 52 1.87 11.24 7.87
C ALA A 52 2.90 11.25 9.01
N GLY A 53 3.33 10.05 9.41
CA GLY A 53 4.31 9.88 10.47
C GLY A 53 5.57 10.67 10.11
N PRO A 54 6.40 11.03 11.10
CA PRO A 54 7.69 11.66 10.79
C PRO A 54 8.43 10.81 9.76
N PRO A 55 9.06 11.44 8.75
CA PRO A 55 9.67 10.71 7.64
C PRO A 55 10.66 9.69 8.19
N SER A 56 10.68 8.51 7.58
CA SER A 56 11.62 7.46 7.98
C SER A 56 13.05 8.01 7.92
N ARG A 57 13.82 7.81 9.00
CA ARG A 57 15.25 8.16 8.98
C ARG A 57 16.01 7.45 7.86
N TRP A 58 15.50 6.32 7.37
CA TRP A 58 16.13 5.57 6.30
C TRP A 58 15.96 6.24 4.94
N SER A 59 14.87 6.98 4.72
CA SER A 59 14.60 7.71 3.49
C SER A 59 15.15 9.14 3.49
N SER A 60 15.86 9.56 4.54
CA SER A 60 16.43 10.91 4.62
C SER A 60 17.43 11.17 3.47
N PRO A 61 17.23 12.23 2.64
CA PRO A 61 18.13 12.58 1.54
C PRO A 61 19.57 12.85 1.99
N GLU A 62 19.77 13.23 3.26
CA GLU A 62 21.11 13.43 3.83
C GLU A 62 21.96 12.16 3.82
N ARG A 63 21.33 10.97 3.70
CA ARG A 63 22.02 9.68 3.57
C ARG A 63 22.48 9.38 2.15
N LEU A 64 21.98 10.11 1.14
CA LEU A 64 22.46 10.04 -0.23
C LEU A 64 23.84 10.70 -0.39
N VAL A 65 24.24 11.54 0.57
CA VAL A 65 25.51 12.25 0.56
C VAL A 65 26.35 11.88 1.78
N ARG A 66 27.65 11.73 1.61
CA ARG A 66 28.55 11.48 2.74
C ARG A 66 28.86 12.80 3.43
N ARG A 67 28.52 12.92 4.72
CA ARG A 67 28.93 14.07 5.54
C ARG A 67 30.43 13.99 5.87
N PRO A 68 31.17 15.11 5.86
CA PRO A 68 32.55 15.13 6.32
C PRO A 68 32.67 14.59 7.74
N VAL A 69 33.67 13.75 7.97
CA VAL A 69 34.06 13.26 9.30
C VAL A 69 35.41 13.86 9.62
N HIS A 70 35.49 14.55 10.76
CA HIS A 70 36.73 15.17 11.24
C HIS A 70 37.39 14.30 12.31
N PRO A 71 38.73 14.35 12.43
CA PRO A 71 39.43 13.73 13.54
C PRO A 71 39.10 14.48 14.83
N SER A 72 38.17 13.94 15.62
CA SER A 72 37.76 14.45 16.92
C SER A 72 37.41 13.29 17.85
N LEU A 73 37.25 13.58 19.14
CA LEU A 73 36.66 12.62 20.07
C LEU A 73 35.27 12.22 19.55
N GLY A 74 35.02 10.92 19.39
CA GLY A 74 33.79 10.39 18.80
C GLY A 74 33.75 10.38 17.25
N GLY A 75 34.77 10.90 16.56
CA GLY A 75 34.80 10.95 15.09
C GLY A 75 34.77 9.58 14.41
N TRP A 76 35.44 8.58 15.00
CA TRP A 76 35.42 7.20 14.50
C TRP A 76 34.02 6.56 14.62
N ALA A 77 33.35 6.74 15.75
CA ALA A 77 31.97 6.26 15.95
C ALA A 77 31.01 6.90 14.94
N ALA A 78 31.16 8.21 14.71
CA ALA A 78 30.37 8.97 13.75
C ALA A 78 30.64 8.60 12.27
N SER A 79 31.66 7.78 11.99
CA SER A 79 31.99 7.31 10.63
C SER A 79 31.25 6.04 10.22
N GLY A 80 30.80 5.23 11.19
CA GLY A 80 30.24 3.89 10.93
C GLY A 80 28.89 3.60 11.59
N LEU A 81 28.45 4.41 12.56
CA LEU A 81 27.16 4.21 13.23
C LEU A 81 26.04 5.05 12.60
N PRO A 82 24.80 4.52 12.54
CA PRO A 82 23.62 5.29 12.19
C PRO A 82 23.41 6.46 13.16
N ARG A 83 22.96 7.61 12.65
CA ARG A 83 22.65 8.80 13.46
C ARG A 83 21.18 8.94 13.77
#